data_AF-A0A2A3JPQ8-F1
#
_entry.id   AF-A0A2A3JPQ8-F1
#
_cell.length_a   1.000
_cell.length_b   1.000
_cell.length_c   1.000
_cell.angle_alpha   90.00
_cell.angle_beta   90.00
_cell.angle_gamma   90.00
#
_symmetry.space_group_name_H-M   'P 1'
#
loop_
_entity.id
_entity.type
_entity.pdbx_description
1 polymer ?
#
loop_
_entity_poly.entity_id
_entity_poly.type
_entity_poly.pdbx_seq_one_letter_code
_entity_poly.pdbx_strand_id
1 'polypeptide(L)' 'MLTEIKSNLKEKVLKEKEVSKQKVCPKCSGELSLKKGKYGSFYGCSNFPKCRYTKQVS' A
#
# COMPACT_ATOMS: atom_id res chain seq x y z
N MET A 1 -28.17 -0.05 18.64
CA MET A 1 -28.10 -0.78 17.34
C MET A 1 -27.38 -0.03 16.21
N LEU A 2 -27.30 1.32 16.19
CA LEU A 2 -26.56 2.05 15.14
C LEU A 2 -25.08 2.33 15.48
N THR A 3 -24.64 2.00 16.70
CA THR A 3 -23.32 2.31 17.24
C THR A 3 -22.24 1.30 16.85
N GLU A 4 -22.57 0.02 16.64
CA GLU A 4 -21.59 -1.01 16.23
C GLU A 4 -21.04 -0.84 14.81
N ILE A 5 -21.81 -0.27 13.88
CA ILE A 5 -21.45 -0.21 12.46
C ILE A 5 -20.32 0.83 12.21
N LYS A 6 -20.31 1.92 12.97
CA LYS A 6 -19.33 3.01 12.80
C LYS A 6 -17.92 2.64 13.25
N SER A 7 -17.79 1.69 14.17
CA SER A 7 -16.51 1.25 14.74
C SER A 7 -15.64 0.53 13.70
N ASN A 8 -16.27 -0.27 12.83
CA ASN A 8 -15.58 -1.15 11.89
C ASN A 8 -14.93 -0.40 10.71
N LEU A 9 -15.53 0.72 10.27
CA LEU A 9 -14.99 1.53 9.17
C LEU A 9 -13.71 2.29 9.58
N LYS A 10 -13.62 2.70 10.85
CA LYS A 10 -12.54 3.55 11.35
C LYS A 10 -11.21 2.80 11.42
N GLU A 11 -11.24 1.52 11.80
CA GLU A 11 -10.04 0.65 11.80
C GLU A 11 -9.53 0.33 10.38
N LYS A 12 -10.44 0.19 9.41
CA LYS A 12 -10.08 -0.08 8.01
C LYS A 12 -9.33 1.09 7.37
N VAL A 13 -9.80 2.32 7.64
CA VAL A 13 -9.24 3.56 7.07
C VAL A 13 -7.90 3.95 7.70
N LEU A 14 -7.64 3.63 8.98
CA LEU A 14 -6.34 3.92 9.60
C LEU A 14 -5.22 3.00 9.08
N LYS A 15 -5.52 1.72 8.82
CA LYS A 15 -4.54 0.80 8.20
C LYS A 15 -4.13 1.23 6.79
N GLU A 16 -4.99 1.93 6.05
CA GLU A 16 -4.66 2.44 4.72
C GLU A 16 -3.84 3.74 4.76
N LYS A 17 -4.01 4.57 5.79
CA LYS A 17 -3.37 5.90 5.88
C LYS A 17 -1.89 5.88 6.26
N GLU A 18 -1.46 4.97 7.14
CA GLU A 18 -0.04 4.85 7.51
C GLU A 18 0.82 4.32 6.35
N VAL A 19 0.22 3.55 5.44
CA VAL A 19 0.92 3.01 4.27
C VAL A 19 1.16 4.08 3.21
N SER A 20 0.40 5.18 3.17
CA SER A 20 0.42 6.15 2.06
C SER A 20 1.70 6.99 1.92
N LYS A 21 2.50 7.19 2.98
CA LYS A 21 3.68 8.09 2.90
C LYS A 21 4.87 7.48 2.13
N GLN A 22 4.94 6.16 2.00
CA GLN A 22 6.03 5.46 1.31
C GLN A 22 5.65 4.99 -0.10
N LYS A 23 4.48 5.39 -0.61
CA LYS A 23 3.92 4.90 -1.87
C LYS A 23 4.35 5.65 -3.12
N VAL A 24 5.42 6.44 -3.14
CA VAL A 24 5.80 7.14 -4.39
C VAL A 24 7.02 6.50 -5.01
N CYS A 25 6.88 6.08 -6.27
CA CYS A 25 7.94 5.49 -7.07
C CYS A 25 8.93 6.57 -7.53
N PRO A 26 10.23 6.49 -7.20
CA PRO A 26 11.20 7.51 -7.63
C PRO A 26 11.52 7.46 -9.13
N LYS A 27 11.15 6.38 -9.82
CA LYS A 27 11.42 6.23 -11.26
C LYS A 27 10.34 6.83 -12.16
N CYS A 28 9.09 6.82 -11.72
CA CYS A 28 7.96 7.26 -12.57
C CYS A 28 6.92 8.09 -11.81
N SER A 29 7.21 8.47 -10.56
CA SER A 29 6.28 9.17 -9.66
C SER A 29 4.92 8.49 -9.47
N GLY A 30 4.83 7.22 -9.84
CA GLY A 30 3.61 6.41 -9.70
C GLY A 30 3.46 5.86 -8.29
N GLU A 31 2.28 5.32 -7.99
CA GLU A 31 2.03 4.74 -6.67
C GLU A 31 2.81 3.42 -6.48
N LEU A 32 3.36 3.18 -5.30
CA LEU A 32 3.92 1.91 -4.86
C LEU A 32 2.91 1.25 -3.93
N SER A 33 2.46 0.05 -4.30
CA SER A 33 1.54 -0.72 -3.48
C SER A 33 2.27 -1.86 -2.78
N LEU A 34 1.89 -2.12 -1.53
CA LEU A 34 2.43 -3.23 -0.75
C LEU A 34 1.87 -4.55 -1.29
N LYS A 35 2.74 -5.40 -1.80
CA LYS A 35 2.42 -6.73 -2.31
C LYS A 35 3.14 -7.78 -1.46
N LYS A 36 2.51 -8.93 -1.27
CA LYS A 36 3.14 -10.09 -0.62
C LYS A 36 3.65 -11.05 -1.69
N GLY A 37 4.95 -11.33 -1.68
CA GLY A 37 5.59 -12.32 -2.53
C GLY A 37 6.08 -13.52 -1.73
N LYS A 38 6.66 -14.50 -2.43
CA LYS A 38 7.21 -15.73 -1.85
C LYS A 38 8.23 -15.49 -0.72
N TYR A 39 8.98 -14.39 -0.81
CA TYR A 39 10.07 -14.05 0.12
C TYR A 39 9.69 -12.98 1.16
N GLY A 40 8.42 -12.56 1.20
CA GLY A 40 7.96 -11.50 2.10
C GLY A 40 7.22 -10.38 1.38
N SER A 41 6.91 -9.32 2.14
CA SER A 41 6.22 -8.16 1.60
C SER A 41 7.20 -7.24 0.87
N PHE A 42 6.77 -6.66 -0.25
CA PHE A 42 7.53 -5.70 -1.02
C PHE A 42 6.61 -4.62 -1.58
N TYR A 43 7.11 -3.41 -1.73
CA TYR A 43 6.43 -2.34 -2.45
C TYR A 43 6.70 -2.51 -3.96
N GLY A 44 5.64 -2.69 -4.75
CA GLY A 44 5.72 -2.76 -6.20
C GLY A 44 5.03 -1.56 -6.86
N CYS A 45 5.63 -1.02 -7.92
CA CYS A 45 5.01 0.07 -8.67
C CYS A 45 3.70 -0.36 -9.35
N SER A 46 2.68 0.48 -9.21
CA SER A 46 1.37 0.31 -9.85
C SER A 46 1.44 0.47 -11.37
N ASN A 47 2.47 1.14 -11.91
CA ASN A 47 2.66 1.33 -13.34
C ASN A 47 3.33 0.13 -14.06
N PHE A 48 3.41 -1.04 -13.44
CA PHE A 48 3.88 -2.25 -14.15
C PHE A 48 2.93 -2.57 -15.32
N PRO A 49 3.42 -2.93 -16.54
CA PRO A 49 4.79 -3.28 -16.91
C PRO A 49 5.70 -2.10 -17.31
N LYS A 50 5.15 -0.88 -17.44
CA LYS A 50 5.90 0.33 -17.82
C LYS A 50 6.96 0.73 -16.79
N CYS A 51 6.67 0.49 -15.50
CA CYS A 51 7.62 0.68 -14.41
C CYS A 51 7.78 -0.62 -13.60
N ARG A 52 8.98 -1.20 -13.62
CA ARG A 52 9.34 -2.43 -12.86
C ARG A 52 10.02 -2.14 -11.52
N TYR A 53 9.83 -0.94 -10.97
CA TYR A 53 10.44 -0.58 -9.70
C TYR A 53 9.80 -1.37 -8.55
N THR A 54 10.65 -1.97 -7.72
CA THR A 54 10.26 -2.64 -6.48
C THR A 54 11.16 -2.15 -5.35
N LYS A 55 10.61 -2.07 -4.14
CA LYS A 55 11.34 -1.72 -2.91
C LYS A 55 11.01 -2.76 -1.85
N GLN A 56 12.02 -3.33 -1.21
CA GLN A 56 11.81 -4.30 -0.14
C GLN A 56 11.21 -3.61 1.08
N VAL A 57 10.31 -4.32 1.76
CA VAL A 57 9.80 -3.89 3.07
C VAL A 57 10.66 -4.61 4.09
N SER A 58 11.79 -3.98 4.42
CA SER A 58 12.62 -4.37 5.56
C SER A 58 12.00 -3.88 6.86
#